data_AF-A0A0F2JJ96-F1
#
_entry.id   AF-A0A0F2JJ96-F1
#
_cell.length_a   1.000
_cell.length_b   1.000
_cell.length_c   1.000
_cell.angle_alpha   90.00
_cell.angle_beta   90.00
_cell.angle_gamma   90.00
#
_symmetry.space_group_name_H-M   'P 1'
#
loop_
_entity.id
_entity.type
_entity.pdbx_description
1 polymer ?
#
loop_
_entity_poly.entity_id
_entity_poly.type
_entity_poly.pdbx_seq_one_letter_code
_entity_poly.pdbx_strand_id
1 'polypeptide(L)'
;MIGIVLAFISYVVRLFTISFGIHTILLIILLFIALTWLGKGDFSLSLIASLLSFLALVIIEFVCLSLLMPVFGVIPETLFADPIKRIIIGEPIILLLFISAFLINKFIQNRGR
;
A
#
# COMPACT_ATOMS: atom_id res chain seq x y z
N MET A 1 -3.86 15.04 -2.46
CA MET A 1 -2.61 15.32 -3.20
C MET A 1 -1.40 14.58 -2.64
N ILE A 2 -1.18 14.54 -1.32
CA ILE A 2 -0.02 13.85 -0.68
C ILE A 2 0.10 12.38 -1.12
N GLY A 3 -1.01 11.64 -1.24
CA GLY A 3 -0.98 10.24 -1.68
C GLY A 3 -0.51 10.02 -3.12
N ILE A 4 -0.78 10.95 -4.05
CA ILE A 4 -0.33 10.84 -5.45
C ILE A 4 1.19 11.03 -5.52
N VAL A 5 1.72 11.99 -4.76
CA VAL A 5 3.16 12.22 -4.64
C VAL A 5 3.84 11.00 -4.02
N LEU A 6 3.24 10.41 -2.97
CA LEU A 6 3.76 9.21 -2.34
C LEU A 6 3.75 7.99 -3.28
N ALA A 7 2.69 7.83 -4.09
CA ALA A 7 2.60 6.77 -5.09
C ALA A 7 3.69 6.90 -6.17
N PHE A 8 3.95 8.12 -6.64
CA PHE A 8 5.02 8.38 -7.60
C PHE A 8 6.40 8.08 -6.99
N ILE A 9 6.64 8.49 -5.75
CA ILE A 9 7.90 8.18 -5.05
C ILE A 9 8.03 6.67 -4.81
N SER A 10 6.93 5.98 -4.48
CA SER A 10 6.90 4.52 -4.36
C SER A 10 7.31 3.80 -5.64
N TYR A 11 6.83 4.29 -6.78
CA TYR A 11 7.20 3.74 -8.08
C TYR A 11 8.69 3.90 -8.37
N VAL A 12 9.25 5.10 -8.12
CA VAL A 12 10.68 5.37 -8.29
C VAL A 12 11.53 4.54 -7.33
N VAL A 13 11.12 4.41 -6.06
CA VAL A 13 11.82 3.62 -5.05
C VAL A 13 11.82 2.14 -5.43
N ARG A 14 10.71 1.60 -5.95
CA ARG A 14 10.60 0.20 -6.42
C ARG A 14 11.42 -0.10 -7.68
N LEU A 15 11.79 0.91 -8.46
CA LEU A 15 12.73 0.77 -9.58
C LEU A 15 14.14 0.42 -9.11
N PHE A 16 14.50 0.74 -7.86
CA PHE A 16 15.72 0.25 -7.26
C PHE A 16 15.55 -1.21 -6.81
N THR A 17 16.52 -2.06 -7.14
CA THR A 17 16.57 -3.48 -6.75
C THR A 17 16.91 -3.68 -5.27
N ILE A 18 16.20 -3.00 -4.37
CA ILE A 18 16.33 -3.14 -2.92
C ILE A 18 15.44 -4.30 -2.45
N SER A 19 15.86 -4.98 -1.39
CA SER A 19 15.12 -6.08 -0.77
C SER A 19 13.68 -5.69 -0.41
N PHE A 20 12.78 -6.66 -0.58
CA PHE A 20 11.37 -6.55 -0.19
C PHE A 20 11.28 -6.29 1.33
N GLY A 21 10.66 -5.18 1.74
CA GLY A 21 10.61 -4.72 3.13
C GLY A 21 11.33 -3.40 3.39
N ILE A 22 12.53 -3.22 2.81
CA ILE A 22 13.29 -1.96 2.99
C ILE A 22 12.56 -0.81 2.30
N HIS A 23 12.03 -1.06 1.10
CA HIS A 23 11.17 -0.13 0.38
C HIS A 23 9.98 0.33 1.23
N THR A 24 9.37 -0.58 1.99
CA THR A 24 8.19 -0.31 2.82
C THR A 24 8.55 0.53 4.03
N ILE A 25 9.66 0.24 4.71
CA ILE A 25 10.17 1.04 5.83
C ILE A 25 10.51 2.46 5.37
N LEU A 26 11.17 2.59 4.24
CA LEU A 26 11.51 3.89 3.66
C LEU A 26 10.24 4.71 3.35
N LEU A 27 9.21 4.04 2.82
CA LEU A 27 7.92 4.67 2.54
C LEU A 27 7.16 5.09 3.81
N ILE A 28 7.24 4.31 4.90
CA ILE A 28 6.67 4.67 6.20
C ILE A 28 7.31 5.95 6.72
N ILE A 29 8.65 6.03 6.69
CA ILE A 29 9.39 7.22 7.14
C ILE A 29 9.02 8.43 6.28
N LEU A 30 8.92 8.25 4.97
CA LEU A 30 8.57 9.33 4.05
C LEU A 30 7.13 9.83 4.30
N LEU A 31 6.17 8.93 4.50
CA LEU A 31 4.79 9.28 4.83
C LEU A 31 4.71 10.00 6.19
N PHE A 32 5.47 9.54 7.17
CA PHE A 32 5.57 10.17 8.48
C PHE A 32 6.09 11.62 8.38
N ILE A 33 7.17 11.84 7.62
CA ILE A 33 7.73 13.18 7.38
C ILE A 33 6.72 14.05 6.63
N ALA A 34 6.04 13.50 5.62
CA ALA A 34 5.03 14.22 4.87
C ALA A 34 3.86 14.66 5.75
N LEU A 35 3.35 13.78 6.63
CA LEU A 35 2.27 14.12 7.57
C LEU A 35 2.72 15.16 8.60
N THR A 36 3.93 15.03 9.13
CA THR A 36 4.45 15.94 10.16
C THR A 36 4.74 17.33 9.58
N TRP A 37 5.40 17.40 8.41
CA TRP A 37 5.80 18.67 7.80
C TRP A 37 4.65 19.33 7.03
N LEU A 38 3.99 18.62 6.12
CA LEU A 38 2.95 19.20 5.26
C LEU A 38 1.59 19.27 5.97
N GLY A 39 1.29 18.28 6.83
CA GLY A 39 0.03 18.23 7.57
C GLY A 39 0.00 19.11 8.81
N LYS A 40 1.15 19.63 9.27
CA LYS A 40 1.30 20.30 10.58
C LYS A 40 0.67 19.50 11.74
N GLY A 41 0.61 18.18 11.59
CA GLY A 41 0.01 17.30 12.59
C GLY A 41 0.97 17.04 13.74
N ASP A 42 0.43 16.79 14.93
CA ASP A 42 1.24 16.40 16.08
C ASP A 42 2.13 15.20 15.75
N PHE A 43 3.38 15.22 16.24
CA PHE A 43 4.39 14.21 15.95
C PHE A 43 3.88 12.79 16.27
N SER A 44 3.30 12.60 17.46
CA SER A 44 2.73 11.31 17.88
C SER A 44 1.57 10.86 17.00
N LEU A 45 0.70 11.80 16.58
CA LEU A 45 -0.48 11.48 15.78
C LEU A 45 -0.09 11.13 14.34
N SER A 46 0.90 11.82 13.78
CA SER A 46 1.47 11.52 12.46
C SER A 46 2.16 10.15 12.44
N LEU A 47 2.85 9.78 13.53
CA LEU A 47 3.50 8.48 13.66
C LEU A 47 2.46 7.36 13.70
N ILE A 48 1.45 7.47 14.58
CA ILE A 48 0.38 6.49 14.69
C ILE A 48 -0.39 6.37 13.37
N ALA A 49 -0.72 7.49 12.73
CA ALA A 49 -1.43 7.49 11.45
C ALA A 49 -0.61 6.82 10.34
N SER A 50 0.70 7.07 10.27
CA SER A 50 1.57 6.42 9.28
C SER A 50 1.67 4.91 9.52
N LEU A 51 1.89 4.47 10.76
CA LEU A 51 1.95 3.04 11.09
C LEU A 51 0.62 2.34 10.82
N LEU A 52 -0.50 2.95 11.23
CA LEU A 52 -1.82 2.38 11.03
C LEU A 52 -2.18 2.29 9.54
N SER A 53 -1.79 3.29 8.75
CA SER A 53 -1.99 3.28 7.29
C SER A 53 -1.23 2.13 6.63
N PHE A 54 0.03 1.92 6.99
CA PHE A 54 0.81 0.81 6.46
C PHE A 54 0.36 -0.55 7.01
N LEU A 55 -0.09 -0.62 8.25
CA LEU A 55 -0.67 -1.83 8.81
C LEU A 55 -1.93 -2.23 8.04
N ALA A 56 -2.84 -1.29 7.80
CA ALA A 56 -4.03 -1.52 6.99
C ALA A 56 -3.66 -1.95 5.56
N LEU A 57 -2.66 -1.32 4.95
CA LEU A 57 -2.15 -1.71 3.64
C LEU A 57 -1.66 -3.16 3.62
N VAL A 58 -0.84 -3.56 4.60
CA VAL A 58 -0.29 -4.93 4.71
C VAL A 58 -1.40 -5.95 4.92
N ILE A 59 -2.40 -5.64 5.75
CA ILE A 59 -3.55 -6.53 5.97
C ILE A 59 -4.32 -6.73 4.66
N ILE A 60 -4.61 -5.65 3.94
CA ILE A 60 -5.33 -5.74 2.67
C ILE A 60 -4.50 -6.49 1.62
N GLU A 61 -3.20 -6.22 1.55
CA GLU A 61 -2.27 -6.92 0.64
C GLU A 61 -2.25 -8.41 0.95
N PHE A 62 -2.18 -8.80 2.23
CA PHE A 62 -2.21 -10.19 2.65
C PHE A 62 -3.54 -10.88 2.29
N VAL A 63 -4.67 -10.23 2.55
CA VAL A 63 -6.00 -10.76 2.18
C VAL A 63 -6.13 -10.89 0.66
N CYS A 64 -5.69 -9.90 -0.11
CA CYS A 64 -5.75 -9.94 -1.57
C CYS A 64 -4.81 -10.99 -2.15
N LEU A 65 -3.59 -11.13 -1.64
CA LEU A 65 -2.67 -12.17 -2.05
C LEU A 65 -3.23 -13.56 -1.74
N SER A 66 -3.82 -13.75 -0.55
CA SER A 66 -4.47 -15.01 -0.18
C SER A 66 -5.64 -15.37 -1.11
N LEU A 67 -6.36 -14.36 -1.63
CA LEU A 67 -7.43 -14.55 -2.61
C LEU A 67 -6.89 -14.76 -4.04
N LEU A 68 -5.82 -14.08 -4.45
CA LEU A 68 -5.25 -14.19 -5.79
C LEU A 68 -4.39 -15.44 -5.99
N MET A 69 -3.68 -15.89 -4.96
CA MET A 69 -2.83 -17.09 -5.02
C MET A 69 -3.56 -18.34 -5.56
N PRO A 70 -4.75 -18.72 -5.05
CA PRO A 70 -5.49 -19.86 -5.58
C PRO A 70 -6.05 -19.60 -6.99
N VAL A 71 -6.34 -18.35 -7.34
CA VAL A 71 -6.84 -17.97 -8.69
C VAL A 71 -5.75 -18.08 -9.75
N PHE A 72 -4.52 -17.68 -9.42
CA PHE A 72 -3.36 -17.72 -10.32
C PHE A 72 -2.51 -18.99 -10.18
N GLY A 73 -2.84 -19.88 -9.23
CA GLY A 73 -2.11 -21.13 -8.98
C GLY A 73 -0.66 -20.92 -8.54
N VAL A 74 -0.35 -19.79 -7.91
CA VAL A 74 1.01 -19.45 -7.45
C VAL A 74 1.15 -19.66 -5.94
N ILE A 75 2.35 -20.10 -5.57
CA ILE A 75 2.78 -20.39 -4.20
C ILE A 75 3.69 -19.23 -3.74
N PRO A 76 3.69 -18.83 -2.45
CA PRO A 76 4.46 -17.68 -1.96
C PRO A 76 5.95 -17.76 -2.32
N GLU A 77 6.54 -18.96 -2.32
CA GLU A 77 7.95 -19.18 -2.63
C GLU A 77 8.29 -18.73 -4.06
N THR A 78 7.37 -18.93 -4.99
CA THR A 78 7.55 -18.53 -6.41
C THR A 78 7.40 -17.03 -6.65
N LEU A 79 6.66 -16.34 -5.77
CA LEU A 79 6.48 -14.88 -5.81
C LEU A 79 7.72 -14.14 -5.30
N PHE A 80 8.48 -14.73 -4.36
CA PHE A 80 9.72 -14.15 -3.87
C PHE A 80 10.93 -14.47 -4.75
N ALA A 81 10.87 -15.57 -5.50
CA ALA A 81 11.94 -15.99 -6.42
C ALA A 81 11.94 -15.21 -7.75
N ASP A 82 10.77 -14.81 -8.26
CA ASP A 82 10.63 -14.16 -9.56
C ASP A 82 10.01 -12.75 -9.43
N PRO A 83 10.80 -11.68 -9.61
CA PRO A 83 10.32 -10.31 -9.48
C PRO A 83 9.26 -9.94 -10.53
N ILE A 84 9.26 -10.60 -11.70
CA ILE A 84 8.26 -10.34 -12.75
C ILE A 84 6.90 -10.88 -12.32
N LYS A 85 6.85 -12.09 -11.77
CA LYS A 85 5.61 -12.66 -11.21
C LYS A 85 5.07 -11.83 -10.05
N ARG A 86 5.97 -11.28 -9.22
CA ARG A 86 5.59 -10.37 -8.14
C ARG A 86 4.95 -9.08 -8.64
N ILE A 87 5.41 -8.53 -9.76
CA ILE A 87 4.82 -7.32 -10.36
C ILE A 87 3.46 -7.65 -10.98
N ILE A 88 3.37 -8.72 -11.78
CA ILE A 88 2.12 -9.12 -12.46
C ILE A 88 1.01 -9.44 -11.45
N ILE A 89 1.34 -10.05 -10.31
CA ILE A 89 0.36 -10.41 -9.27
C ILE A 89 0.16 -9.29 -8.24
N GLY A 90 1.17 -8.42 -8.09
CA GLY A 90 1.14 -7.26 -7.21
C GLY A 90 0.38 -6.05 -7.78
N GLU A 91 0.33 -5.85 -9.09
CA GLU A 91 -0.42 -4.73 -9.69
C GLU A 91 -1.95 -4.86 -9.59
N PRO A 92 -2.57 -6.03 -9.76
CA PRO A 92 -4.01 -6.23 -9.52
C PRO A 92 -4.45 -5.82 -8.11
N ILE A 93 -3.56 -5.93 -7.12
CA ILE A 93 -3.84 -5.50 -5.74
C ILE A 93 -4.12 -4.00 -5.65
N ILE A 94 -3.42 -3.18 -6.45
CA ILE A 94 -3.62 -1.72 -6.47
C ILE A 94 -5.02 -1.40 -7.02
N LEU A 95 -5.47 -2.13 -8.04
CA LEU A 95 -6.82 -2.04 -8.59
C LEU A 95 -7.89 -2.46 -7.57
N LEU A 96 -7.66 -3.56 -6.84
CA LEU A 96 -8.55 -4.02 -5.76
C LEU A 96 -8.64 -3.02 -4.60
N LEU A 97 -7.52 -2.42 -4.20
CA LEU A 97 -7.46 -1.34 -3.21
C LEU A 97 -8.25 -0.11 -3.69
N PHE A 98 -8.12 0.26 -4.96
CA PHE A 98 -8.88 1.37 -5.52
C PHE A 98 -10.39 1.10 -5.52
N ILE A 99 -10.80 -0.10 -5.94
CA ILE A 99 -12.21 -0.53 -5.93
C ILE A 99 -12.77 -0.55 -4.52
N SER A 100 -12.03 -1.08 -3.55
CA SER A 100 -12.47 -1.13 -2.15
C SER A 100 -12.59 0.27 -1.54
N ALA A 101 -11.62 1.15 -1.77
CA ALA A 101 -11.71 2.55 -1.34
C ALA A 101 -12.91 3.27 -1.99
N PHE A 102 -13.16 3.04 -3.29
CA PHE A 102 -14.30 3.61 -4.00
C PHE A 102 -15.64 3.11 -3.44
N LEU A 103 -15.76 1.81 -3.16
CA LEU A 103 -16.95 1.19 -2.55
C LEU A 103 -17.22 1.77 -1.16
N ILE A 104 -16.18 1.88 -0.31
CA ILE A 104 -16.31 2.45 1.04
C ILE A 104 -16.77 3.91 0.96
N ASN A 105 -16.15 4.72 0.10
CA ASN A 105 -16.52 6.13 -0.06
C ASN A 105 -17.97 6.29 -0.55
N LYS A 106 -18.39 5.44 -1.50
CA LYS A 106 -19.79 5.41 -1.98
C LYS A 106 -20.76 5.02 -0.87
N PHE A 107 -20.41 4.02 -0.06
CA PHE A 107 -21.23 3.57 1.08
C PHE A 107 -21.37 4.66 2.16
N ILE A 108 -20.28 5.37 2.48
CA ILE A 108 -20.29 6.47 3.46
C ILE A 108 -21.18 7.62 2.97
N GLN A 109 -21.07 8.03 1.71
CA GLN A 109 -21.95 9.06 1.15
C GLN A 109 -23.43 8.65 1.15
N ASN A 110 -23.73 7.37 0.94
CA ASN A 110 -25.11 6.88 0.92
C ASN A 110 -25.74 6.76 2.32
N ARG A 111 -24.94 6.74 3.40
CA ARG A 111 -25.43 6.81 4.80
C ARG A 111 -25.56 8.24 5.34
N GLY A 112 -24.97 9.23 4.67
CA GLY A 112 -25.05 10.65 5.03
C GLY A 112 -26.21 11.40 4.38
N ARG A 113 -27.14 10.70 3.70
CA ARG A 113 -28.42 11.21 3.21
C ARG A 113 -29.56 10.56 3.96
#